data_AF-A0AAX1QCR9-F1
#
_entry.id   AF-A0AAX1QCR9-F1
#
_cell.length_a   1.000
_cell.length_b   1.000
_cell.length_c   1.000
_cell.angle_alpha   90.00
_cell.angle_beta   90.00
_cell.angle_gamma   90.00
#
_symmetry.space_group_name_H-M   'P 1'
#
loop_
_entity.id
_entity.type
_entity.pdbx_description
1 polymer ?
#
loop_
_entity_poly.entity_id
_entity_poly.type
_entity_poly.pdbx_seq_one_letter_code
_entity_poly.pdbx_strand_id
1 'polypeptide(L)'
;MNTNERALQLLEQNRYEESLDQFQKAVQQKRTVQSLTNLAWMYCNEMEEDEKAFPLLQEAISLNPTSPFPFRLLGEMYLREEKWLLAEKMLIKSINTAPSKITYYNLGIAYYKLGQFKKAASYFLKSSDDSDYSFYGYVVCLIKDERKSEAKKQMKAFRRDTPNFVGEIEVAELYVELHCYKEAVTWYENGWNDYFKDPHWISGFMYALFQMNDMPRAQKLLQSLIMEKKQNIKDAKEDKDESWSEDDCKEYIKDELKHLKECENMMKNVSSLSLPKLEFTPSFQTTCYLFGCPRHHHPEY
;
A
#
# COMPACT_ATOMS: atom_id res chain seq x y z
N MET A 1 -5.98 3.65 -38.89
CA MET A 1 -5.90 3.23 -37.50
C MET A 1 -5.84 1.72 -37.47
N ASN A 2 -4.78 1.12 -36.93
CA ASN A 2 -4.68 -0.33 -36.79
C ASN A 2 -5.62 -0.83 -35.67
N THR A 3 -5.77 -2.16 -35.53
CA THR A 3 -6.64 -2.76 -34.51
C THR A 3 -6.22 -2.39 -33.08
N ASN A 4 -4.92 -2.20 -32.83
CA ASN A 4 -4.39 -1.76 -31.53
C ASN A 4 -4.80 -0.33 -31.20
N GLU A 5 -4.53 0.62 -32.10
CA GLU A 5 -4.89 2.03 -31.95
C GLU A 5 -6.41 2.21 -31.78
N ARG A 6 -7.22 1.41 -32.49
CA ARG A 6 -8.69 1.43 -32.30
C ARG A 6 -9.08 0.95 -30.92
N ALA A 7 -8.49 -0.13 -30.42
CA ALA A 7 -8.75 -0.65 -29.08
C ALA A 7 -8.40 0.40 -28.02
N LEU A 8 -7.21 1.00 -28.12
CA LEU A 8 -6.75 2.06 -27.21
C LEU A 8 -7.69 3.28 -27.21
N GLN A 9 -8.13 3.74 -28.39
CA GLN A 9 -9.09 4.84 -28.48
C GLN A 9 -10.43 4.51 -27.81
N LEU A 10 -10.93 3.28 -27.98
CA LEU A 10 -12.17 2.83 -27.35
C LEU A 10 -12.02 2.73 -25.83
N LEU A 11 -10.86 2.25 -25.35
CA LEU A 11 -10.53 2.22 -23.94
C LEU A 11 -10.52 3.64 -23.33
N GLU A 12 -9.94 4.62 -24.01
CA GLU A 12 -9.96 6.03 -23.58
C GLU A 12 -11.38 6.63 -23.52
N GLN A 13 -12.31 6.07 -24.30
CA GLN A 13 -13.74 6.42 -24.28
C GLN A 13 -14.54 5.65 -23.24
N ASN A 14 -13.89 4.84 -22.37
CA ASN A 14 -14.51 3.92 -21.42
C ASN A 14 -15.44 2.87 -22.09
N ARG A 15 -15.19 2.55 -23.35
CA ARG A 15 -15.95 1.53 -24.11
C ARG A 15 -15.24 0.19 -24.00
N TYR A 16 -15.22 -0.36 -22.80
CA TYR A 16 -14.41 -1.52 -22.42
C TYR A 16 -14.70 -2.76 -23.27
N GLU A 17 -15.97 -3.14 -23.44
CA GLU A 17 -16.35 -4.32 -24.23
C GLU A 17 -15.93 -4.21 -25.71
N GLU A 18 -16.07 -3.02 -26.30
CA GLU A 18 -15.67 -2.79 -27.68
C GLU A 18 -14.15 -2.75 -27.82
N SER A 19 -13.44 -2.19 -26.83
CA SER A 19 -11.98 -2.24 -26.75
C SER A 19 -11.48 -3.69 -26.68
N LEU A 20 -12.12 -4.52 -25.83
CA LEU A 20 -11.81 -5.93 -25.70
C LEU A 20 -11.97 -6.68 -27.02
N ASP A 21 -13.08 -6.48 -27.75
CA ASP A 21 -13.29 -7.07 -29.08
C ASP A 21 -12.17 -6.67 -30.06
N GLN A 22 -11.70 -5.43 -30.02
CA GLN A 22 -10.59 -4.98 -30.87
C GLN A 22 -9.25 -5.60 -30.47
N PHE A 23 -8.95 -5.73 -29.17
CA PHE A 23 -7.75 -6.44 -28.71
C PHE A 23 -7.79 -7.94 -29.06
N GLN A 24 -8.97 -8.58 -28.96
CA GLN A 24 -9.16 -9.96 -29.40
C GLN A 24 -8.91 -10.10 -30.92
N LYS A 25 -9.46 -9.19 -31.72
CA LYS A 25 -9.22 -9.13 -33.18
C LYS A 25 -7.73 -8.93 -33.50
N ALA A 26 -7.02 -8.08 -32.76
CA ALA A 26 -5.58 -7.89 -32.95
C ALA A 26 -4.80 -9.21 -32.75
N VAL A 27 -5.13 -9.97 -31.69
CA VAL A 27 -4.53 -11.28 -31.41
C VAL A 27 -4.90 -12.33 -32.48
N GLN A 28 -6.14 -12.31 -32.99
CA GLN A 28 -6.56 -13.20 -34.09
C GLN A 28 -5.82 -12.91 -35.40
N GLN A 29 -5.55 -11.63 -35.69
CA GLN A 29 -4.81 -11.23 -36.89
C GLN A 29 -3.35 -11.67 -36.83
N LYS A 30 -2.68 -11.42 -35.70
CA LYS A 30 -1.30 -11.84 -35.49
C LYS A 30 -0.99 -11.89 -34.00
N ARG A 31 -0.52 -13.05 -33.53
CA ARG A 31 -0.06 -13.24 -32.14
C ARG A 31 1.36 -12.69 -31.99
N THR A 32 1.49 -11.45 -31.57
CA THR A 32 2.76 -10.78 -31.25
C THR A 32 2.89 -10.53 -29.75
N VAL A 33 4.10 -10.20 -29.28
CA VAL A 33 4.31 -9.73 -27.90
C VAL A 33 3.32 -8.60 -27.57
N GLN A 34 3.16 -7.64 -28.48
CA GLN A 34 2.21 -6.54 -28.32
C GLN A 34 0.78 -7.01 -28.15
N SER A 35 0.24 -7.72 -29.16
CA SER A 35 -1.18 -8.06 -29.19
C SER A 35 -1.56 -8.93 -27.98
N LEU A 36 -0.69 -9.88 -27.63
CA LEU A 36 -0.89 -10.78 -26.50
C LEU A 36 -0.85 -10.03 -25.18
N THR A 37 0.11 -9.13 -25.00
CA THR A 37 0.26 -8.36 -23.75
C THR A 37 -0.87 -7.35 -23.57
N ASN A 38 -1.27 -6.66 -24.63
CA ASN A 38 -2.36 -5.68 -24.56
C ASN A 38 -3.70 -6.35 -24.26
N LEU A 39 -3.98 -7.50 -24.89
CA LEU A 39 -5.18 -8.28 -24.55
C LEU A 39 -5.12 -8.83 -23.12
N ALA A 40 -3.95 -9.32 -22.68
CA ALA A 40 -3.79 -9.79 -21.30
C ALA A 40 -4.02 -8.64 -20.29
N TRP A 41 -3.50 -7.45 -20.57
CA TRP A 41 -3.70 -6.26 -19.74
C TRP A 41 -5.18 -5.91 -19.63
N MET A 42 -5.93 -5.94 -20.74
CA MET A 42 -7.38 -5.72 -20.75
C MET A 42 -8.10 -6.72 -19.84
N TYR A 43 -7.77 -8.01 -19.95
CA TYR A 43 -8.38 -9.04 -19.11
C TYR A 43 -8.14 -8.83 -17.62
N CYS A 44 -6.89 -8.55 -17.19
CA CYS A 44 -6.57 -8.50 -15.77
C CYS A 44 -6.78 -7.15 -15.08
N ASN A 45 -6.95 -6.05 -15.82
CA ASN A 45 -7.17 -4.71 -15.26
C ASN A 45 -8.59 -4.18 -15.44
N GLU A 46 -9.28 -4.54 -16.53
CA GLU A 46 -10.61 -3.99 -16.83
C GLU A 46 -11.72 -5.03 -16.72
N MET A 47 -11.42 -6.31 -17.01
CA MET A 47 -12.43 -7.38 -16.98
C MET A 47 -12.36 -8.26 -15.73
N GLU A 48 -11.31 -8.13 -14.92
CA GLU A 48 -11.03 -8.98 -13.75
C GLU A 48 -10.94 -10.49 -14.07
N GLU A 49 -10.58 -10.84 -15.32
CA GLU A 49 -10.50 -12.22 -15.82
C GLU A 49 -9.04 -12.72 -15.86
N ASP A 50 -8.40 -12.82 -14.70
CA ASP A 50 -6.98 -13.19 -14.57
C ASP A 50 -6.66 -14.55 -15.21
N GLU A 51 -7.57 -15.52 -15.16
CA GLU A 51 -7.36 -16.84 -15.76
C GLU A 51 -7.16 -16.79 -17.28
N LYS A 52 -7.73 -15.79 -17.96
CA LYS A 52 -7.56 -15.61 -19.41
C LYS A 52 -6.27 -14.87 -19.75
N ALA A 53 -5.79 -14.01 -18.86
CA ALA A 53 -4.56 -13.24 -19.06
C ALA A 53 -3.28 -14.09 -18.94
N PHE A 54 -3.25 -15.05 -18.00
CA PHE A 54 -2.08 -15.91 -17.76
C PHE A 54 -1.51 -16.61 -19.02
N PRO A 55 -2.32 -17.38 -19.80
CA PRO A 55 -1.79 -18.08 -20.97
C PRO A 55 -1.29 -17.11 -22.06
N LEU A 56 -1.93 -15.94 -22.20
CA LEU A 56 -1.50 -14.91 -23.15
C LEU A 56 -0.12 -14.34 -22.79
N LEU A 57 0.12 -14.08 -21.49
CA LEU A 57 1.42 -13.58 -21.03
C LEU A 57 2.52 -14.63 -21.10
N GLN A 58 2.20 -15.89 -20.80
CA GLN A 58 3.15 -16.99 -20.97
C GLN A 58 3.57 -17.12 -22.43
N GLU A 59 2.62 -17.02 -23.36
CA GLU A 59 2.92 -17.02 -24.79
C GLU A 59 3.76 -15.79 -25.19
N ALA A 60 3.35 -14.58 -24.78
CA ALA A 60 4.09 -13.34 -25.06
C ALA A 60 5.55 -13.42 -24.58
N ILE A 61 5.79 -14.02 -23.42
CA ILE A 61 7.12 -14.25 -22.86
C ILE A 61 7.90 -15.31 -23.66
N SER A 62 7.23 -16.35 -24.18
CA SER A 62 7.89 -17.38 -24.99
C SER A 62 8.40 -16.85 -26.35
N LEU A 63 7.84 -15.73 -26.83
CA LEU A 63 8.32 -14.98 -27.97
C LEU A 63 9.61 -14.17 -27.69
N ASN A 64 10.21 -14.33 -26.50
CA ASN A 64 11.44 -13.66 -26.06
C ASN A 64 11.38 -12.12 -26.17
N PRO A 65 10.47 -11.47 -25.40
CA PRO A 65 10.25 -10.05 -25.53
C PRO A 65 11.44 -9.22 -25.02
N THR A 66 11.76 -8.15 -25.74
CA THR A 66 12.75 -7.13 -25.34
C THR A 66 12.12 -5.99 -24.53
N SER A 67 10.81 -6.04 -24.29
CA SER A 67 10.07 -5.10 -23.44
C SER A 67 9.84 -5.68 -22.04
N PRO A 68 9.84 -4.85 -20.98
CA PRO A 68 9.53 -5.29 -19.63
C PRO A 68 8.04 -5.61 -19.41
N PHE A 69 7.13 -5.11 -20.25
CA PHE A 69 5.68 -5.13 -19.99
C PHE A 69 5.09 -6.51 -19.71
N PRO A 70 5.37 -7.56 -20.51
CA PRO A 70 4.80 -8.89 -20.25
C PRO A 70 5.30 -9.47 -18.91
N PHE A 71 6.57 -9.21 -18.57
CA PHE A 71 7.16 -9.65 -17.30
C PHE A 71 6.60 -8.90 -16.10
N ARG A 72 6.38 -7.58 -16.21
CA ARG A 72 5.77 -6.78 -15.13
C ARG A 72 4.35 -7.24 -14.85
N LEU A 73 3.54 -7.35 -15.90
CA LEU A 73 2.15 -7.73 -15.76
C LEU A 73 2.00 -9.12 -15.14
N LEU A 74 2.78 -10.10 -15.61
CA LEU A 74 2.76 -11.44 -15.04
C LEU A 74 3.29 -11.46 -13.58
N GLY A 75 4.30 -10.63 -13.28
CA GLY A 75 4.80 -10.46 -11.91
C GLY A 75 3.75 -9.90 -10.95
N GLU A 76 2.99 -8.89 -11.38
CA GLU A 76 1.89 -8.30 -10.60
C GLU A 76 0.75 -9.29 -10.38
N MET A 77 0.37 -10.06 -11.39
CA MET A 77 -0.63 -11.13 -11.22
C MET A 77 -0.17 -12.16 -10.18
N TYR A 78 1.12 -12.55 -10.20
CA TYR A 78 1.64 -13.44 -9.16
C TYR A 78 1.71 -12.80 -7.77
N LEU A 79 1.87 -11.49 -7.64
CA LEU A 79 1.74 -10.80 -6.35
C LEU A 79 0.31 -10.83 -5.84
N ARG A 80 -0.66 -10.60 -6.72
CA ARG A 80 -2.10 -10.64 -6.41
C ARG A 80 -2.54 -12.02 -5.92
N GLU A 81 -2.02 -13.08 -6.54
CA GLU A 81 -2.26 -14.47 -6.12
C GLU A 81 -1.36 -14.95 -4.96
N GLU A 82 -0.57 -14.06 -4.36
CA GLU A 82 0.38 -14.40 -3.29
C GLU A 82 1.46 -15.44 -3.66
N LYS A 83 1.72 -15.61 -4.97
CA LYS A 83 2.74 -16.52 -5.51
C LYS A 83 4.11 -15.84 -5.57
N TRP A 84 4.66 -15.51 -4.39
CA TRP A 84 5.83 -14.65 -4.23
C TRP A 84 7.09 -15.09 -5.00
N LEU A 85 7.39 -16.39 -5.04
CA LEU A 85 8.56 -16.91 -5.79
C LEU A 85 8.41 -16.76 -7.31
N LEU A 86 7.18 -16.92 -7.82
CA LEU A 86 6.90 -16.72 -9.25
C LEU A 86 6.93 -15.24 -9.60
N ALA A 87 6.40 -14.38 -8.73
CA ALA A 87 6.50 -12.94 -8.84
C ALA A 87 7.97 -12.49 -8.90
N GLU A 88 8.80 -12.94 -7.96
CA GLU A 88 10.25 -12.66 -7.94
C GLU A 88 10.89 -12.97 -9.30
N LYS A 89 10.66 -14.18 -9.83
CA LYS A 89 11.25 -14.62 -11.10
C LYS A 89 10.88 -13.70 -12.26
N MET A 90 9.62 -13.26 -12.34
CA MET A 90 9.15 -12.39 -13.43
C MET A 90 9.63 -10.95 -13.26
N LEU A 91 9.57 -10.41 -12.04
CA LEU A 91 9.99 -9.04 -11.75
C LEU A 91 11.51 -8.86 -11.94
N ILE A 92 12.34 -9.86 -11.61
CA ILE A 92 13.78 -9.84 -11.93
C ILE A 92 14.00 -9.77 -13.44
N LYS A 93 13.28 -10.57 -14.24
CA LYS A 93 13.37 -10.49 -15.71
C LYS A 93 12.98 -9.11 -16.21
N SER A 94 11.90 -8.54 -15.70
CA SER A 94 11.50 -7.17 -16.04
C SER A 94 12.61 -6.16 -15.73
N ILE A 95 13.24 -6.23 -14.56
CA ILE A 95 14.31 -5.30 -14.16
C ILE A 95 15.51 -5.42 -15.09
N ASN A 96 15.88 -6.65 -15.47
CA ASN A 96 17.00 -6.88 -16.39
C ASN A 96 16.74 -6.32 -17.79
N THR A 97 15.47 -6.27 -18.22
CA THR A 97 15.08 -5.64 -19.47
C THR A 97 15.05 -4.11 -19.37
N ALA A 98 14.35 -3.59 -18.37
CA ALA A 98 14.28 -2.16 -18.09
C ALA A 98 13.88 -1.93 -16.62
N PRO A 99 14.77 -1.36 -15.79
CA PRO A 99 14.45 -1.00 -14.41
C PRO A 99 13.33 0.04 -14.31
N SER A 100 12.52 -0.03 -13.24
CA SER A 100 11.56 1.02 -12.86
C SER A 100 11.31 1.00 -11.35
N LYS A 101 10.90 2.14 -10.78
CA LYS A 101 10.54 2.24 -9.37
C LYS A 101 9.42 1.28 -8.98
N ILE A 102 8.36 1.19 -9.80
CA ILE A 102 7.24 0.27 -9.59
C ILE A 102 7.72 -1.19 -9.51
N THR A 103 8.58 -1.63 -10.43
CA THR A 103 9.07 -3.01 -10.43
C THR A 103 10.00 -3.27 -9.25
N TYR A 104 10.81 -2.29 -8.83
CA TYR A 104 11.61 -2.41 -7.61
C TYR A 104 10.73 -2.53 -6.36
N TYR A 105 9.70 -1.69 -6.23
CA TYR A 105 8.77 -1.73 -5.12
C TYR A 105 8.03 -3.08 -5.04
N ASN A 106 7.48 -3.55 -6.16
CA ASN A 106 6.79 -4.84 -6.28
C ASN A 106 7.71 -6.02 -5.94
N LEU A 107 8.98 -5.97 -6.35
CA LEU A 107 9.97 -6.98 -5.97
C LEU A 107 10.35 -6.90 -4.48
N GLY A 108 10.38 -5.68 -3.91
CA GLY A 108 10.50 -5.45 -2.47
C GLY A 108 9.40 -6.15 -1.69
N ILE A 109 8.14 -6.07 -2.16
CA ILE A 109 7.00 -6.79 -1.58
C ILE A 109 7.19 -8.30 -1.64
N ALA A 110 7.55 -8.84 -2.81
CA ALA A 110 7.80 -10.29 -2.95
C ALA A 110 8.85 -10.76 -1.94
N TYR A 111 9.98 -10.06 -1.83
CA TYR A 111 11.02 -10.41 -0.87
C TYR A 111 10.58 -10.26 0.59
N TYR A 112 9.81 -9.23 0.91
CA TYR A 112 9.27 -9.02 2.25
C TYR A 112 8.35 -10.17 2.66
N LYS A 113 7.43 -10.58 1.79
CA LYS A 113 6.50 -11.70 2.02
C LYS A 113 7.22 -13.06 2.11
N LEU A 114 8.37 -13.19 1.44
CA LEU A 114 9.27 -14.34 1.57
C LEU A 114 10.15 -14.31 2.84
N GLY A 115 10.04 -13.27 3.67
CA GLY A 115 10.89 -13.08 4.86
C GLY A 115 12.34 -12.72 4.54
N GLN A 116 12.65 -12.39 3.29
CA GLN A 116 14.00 -12.00 2.83
C GLN A 116 14.22 -10.50 3.06
N PHE A 117 14.15 -10.05 4.32
CA PHE A 117 14.11 -8.63 4.68
C PHE A 117 15.31 -7.82 4.17
N LYS A 118 16.53 -8.38 4.21
CA LYS A 118 17.71 -7.71 3.64
C LYS A 118 17.57 -7.36 2.16
N LYS A 119 17.01 -8.27 1.35
CA LYS A 119 16.77 -8.02 -0.07
C LYS A 119 15.61 -7.03 -0.24
N ALA A 120 14.52 -7.23 0.50
CA ALA A 120 13.37 -6.33 0.49
C ALA A 120 13.79 -4.88 0.77
N ALA A 121 14.61 -4.65 1.80
CA ALA A 121 15.18 -3.34 2.13
C ALA A 121 15.91 -2.72 0.93
N SER A 122 16.78 -3.48 0.26
CA SER A 122 17.51 -2.97 -0.91
C SER A 122 16.60 -2.58 -2.06
N TYR A 123 15.48 -3.27 -2.27
CA TYR A 123 14.57 -3.00 -3.38
C TYR A 123 13.58 -1.87 -3.06
N PHE A 124 13.07 -1.80 -1.83
CA PHE A 124 12.30 -0.64 -1.36
C PHE A 124 13.11 0.66 -1.41
N LEU A 125 14.40 0.63 -1.03
CA LEU A 125 15.26 1.80 -1.16
C LEU A 125 15.50 2.24 -2.61
N LYS A 126 15.48 1.30 -3.57
CA LYS A 126 15.61 1.63 -5.00
C LYS A 126 14.33 2.22 -5.59
N SER A 127 13.17 1.96 -4.97
CA SER A 127 11.89 2.52 -5.39
C SER A 127 11.53 3.81 -4.67
N SER A 128 12.21 4.14 -3.57
CA SER A 128 11.83 5.24 -2.69
C SER A 128 12.22 6.61 -3.19
N ASP A 129 11.32 7.56 -2.92
CA ASP A 129 11.59 8.98 -2.84
C ASP A 129 11.68 9.44 -1.37
N ASP A 130 11.89 10.74 -1.15
CA ASP A 130 12.03 11.29 0.19
C ASP A 130 10.77 11.06 1.02
N SER A 131 10.93 10.33 2.13
CA SER A 131 9.89 10.10 3.15
C SER A 131 8.62 9.38 2.67
N ASP A 132 8.68 8.70 1.53
CA ASP A 132 7.52 8.00 0.96
C ASP A 132 7.27 6.61 1.59
N TYR A 133 6.17 5.98 1.19
CA TYR A 133 5.80 4.65 1.68
C TYR A 133 6.84 3.56 1.32
N SER A 134 7.60 3.74 0.23
CA SER A 134 8.72 2.86 -0.11
C SER A 134 9.87 3.03 0.88
N PHE A 135 10.22 4.26 1.25
CA PHE A 135 11.26 4.57 2.23
C PHE A 135 10.87 4.04 3.62
N TYR A 136 9.59 4.18 4.00
CA TYR A 136 9.02 3.51 5.17
C TYR A 136 9.22 1.99 5.10
N GLY A 137 8.84 1.34 4.00
CA GLY A 137 9.05 -0.10 3.81
C GLY A 137 10.52 -0.53 3.90
N TYR A 138 11.45 0.30 3.43
CA TYR A 138 12.89 0.10 3.61
C TYR A 138 13.27 0.07 5.10
N VAL A 139 12.82 1.05 5.89
CA VAL A 139 13.14 1.12 7.33
C VAL A 139 12.47 -0.02 8.10
N VAL A 140 11.22 -0.38 7.79
CA VAL A 140 10.55 -1.57 8.34
C VAL A 140 11.40 -2.82 8.11
N CYS A 141 11.91 -3.00 6.89
CA CYS A 141 12.74 -4.15 6.56
C CYS A 141 14.08 -4.14 7.32
N LEU A 142 14.69 -2.98 7.56
CA LEU A 142 15.89 -2.90 8.41
C LEU A 142 15.60 -3.33 9.85
N ILE A 143 14.45 -2.95 10.41
CA ILE A 143 14.04 -3.35 11.76
C ILE A 143 13.84 -4.87 11.82
N LYS A 144 13.11 -5.46 10.87
CA LYS A 144 12.86 -6.91 10.82
C LYS A 144 14.11 -7.75 10.50
N ASP A 145 15.10 -7.17 9.84
CA ASP A 145 16.44 -7.76 9.61
C ASP A 145 17.40 -7.56 10.81
N GLU A 146 16.90 -7.08 11.96
CA GLU A 146 17.65 -6.77 13.19
C GLU A 146 18.77 -5.71 13.01
N ARG A 147 18.70 -4.91 11.95
CA ARG A 147 19.62 -3.79 11.66
C ARG A 147 19.12 -2.48 12.29
N LYS A 148 18.69 -2.54 13.56
CA LYS A 148 18.06 -1.42 14.26
C LYS A 148 18.95 -0.16 14.36
N SER A 149 20.26 -0.33 14.48
CA SER A 149 21.22 0.79 14.53
C SER A 149 21.29 1.56 13.21
N GLU A 150 21.10 0.86 12.09
CA GLU A 150 21.02 1.46 10.77
C GLU A 150 19.66 2.11 10.56
N ALA A 151 18.57 1.42 10.88
CA ALA A 151 17.21 1.96 10.84
C ALA A 151 17.12 3.31 11.58
N LYS A 152 17.67 3.38 12.81
CA LYS A 152 17.70 4.61 13.62
C LYS A 152 18.45 5.77 12.95
N LYS A 153 19.47 5.50 12.13
CA LYS A 153 20.15 6.57 11.36
C LYS A 153 19.25 7.09 10.25
N GLN A 154 18.51 6.20 9.58
CA GLN A 154 17.62 6.54 8.48
C GLN A 154 16.39 7.32 8.93
N MET A 155 15.94 7.15 10.18
CA MET A 155 14.79 7.87 10.74
C MET A 155 14.87 9.40 10.61
N LYS A 156 16.09 9.97 10.55
CA LYS A 156 16.30 11.43 10.40
C LYS A 156 15.95 11.96 9.00
N ALA A 157 15.77 11.08 8.02
CA ALA A 157 15.45 11.45 6.66
C ALA A 157 13.95 11.72 6.44
N PHE A 158 13.07 11.30 7.36
CA PHE A 158 11.64 11.59 7.29
C PHE A 158 11.36 13.08 7.48
N ARG A 159 10.64 13.68 6.53
CA ARG A 159 10.23 15.08 6.52
C ARG A 159 8.78 15.20 6.08
N ARG A 160 8.02 16.06 6.76
CA ARG A 160 6.58 16.27 6.53
C ARG A 160 6.26 17.08 5.27
N ASP A 161 7.22 17.87 4.78
CA ASP A 161 7.06 18.79 3.65
C ASP A 161 7.27 18.14 2.27
N THR A 162 7.37 16.81 2.22
CA THR A 162 7.57 16.06 0.97
C THR A 162 6.23 15.66 0.33
N PRO A 163 6.10 15.68 -1.01
CA PRO A 163 4.82 15.44 -1.69
C PRO A 163 4.12 14.12 -1.38
N ASN A 164 4.89 13.06 -1.11
CA ASN A 164 4.39 11.72 -0.85
C ASN A 164 4.71 11.27 0.57
N PHE A 165 4.75 12.20 1.53
CA PHE A 165 5.08 11.88 2.92
C PHE A 165 4.19 10.73 3.42
N VAL A 166 4.84 9.71 4.01
CA VAL A 166 4.17 8.46 4.42
C VAL A 166 3.07 8.67 5.46
N GLY A 167 3.26 9.65 6.34
CA GLY A 167 2.35 9.94 7.45
C GLY A 167 3.08 9.97 8.80
N GLU A 168 2.57 10.81 9.71
CA GLU A 168 3.18 11.02 11.03
C GLU A 168 3.08 9.77 11.91
N ILE A 169 2.00 9.01 11.77
CA ILE A 169 1.71 7.83 12.59
C ILE A 169 2.69 6.69 12.25
N GLU A 170 2.90 6.43 10.96
CA GLU A 170 3.84 5.43 10.46
C GLU A 170 5.26 5.73 10.95
N VAL A 171 5.68 7.00 10.90
CA VAL A 171 7.01 7.41 11.39
C VAL A 171 7.10 7.25 12.91
N ALA A 172 6.04 7.59 13.65
CA ALA A 172 6.00 7.43 15.10
C ALA A 172 6.16 5.96 15.51
N GLU A 173 5.44 5.05 14.86
CA GLU A 173 5.51 3.60 15.11
C GLU A 173 6.91 3.03 14.90
N LEU A 174 7.62 3.47 13.85
CA LEU A 174 9.04 3.10 13.67
C LEU A 174 9.92 3.58 14.83
N TYR A 175 9.69 4.80 15.34
CA TYR A 175 10.42 5.29 16.52
C TYR A 175 10.09 4.49 17.78
N VAL A 176 8.84 4.05 17.95
CA VAL A 176 8.44 3.16 19.07
C VAL A 176 9.20 1.84 18.99
N GLU A 177 9.23 1.19 17.83
CA GLU A 177 9.95 -0.07 17.58
C GLU A 177 11.47 0.04 17.78
N LEU A 178 12.00 1.25 17.57
CA LEU A 178 13.41 1.58 17.80
C LEU A 178 13.69 2.09 19.23
N HIS A 179 12.71 2.02 20.14
CA HIS A 179 12.81 2.49 21.52
C HIS A 179 13.21 3.98 21.65
N CYS A 180 12.85 4.79 20.66
CA CYS A 180 13.10 6.22 20.61
C CYS A 180 11.82 6.97 20.97
N TYR A 181 11.39 6.79 22.22
CA TYR A 181 10.05 7.19 22.66
C TYR A 181 9.80 8.70 22.64
N LYS A 182 10.83 9.51 22.88
CA LYS A 182 10.71 10.98 22.82
C LYS A 182 10.37 11.45 21.42
N GLU A 183 11.07 10.92 20.42
CA GLU A 183 10.81 11.18 19.02
C GLU A 183 9.44 10.63 18.61
N ALA A 184 9.10 9.41 19.00
CA ALA A 184 7.78 8.81 18.74
C ALA A 184 6.63 9.70 19.25
N VAL A 185 6.70 10.14 20.51
CA VAL A 185 5.72 11.06 21.12
C VAL A 185 5.60 12.36 20.33
N THR A 186 6.71 12.92 19.86
CA THR A 186 6.70 14.14 19.03
C THR A 186 5.96 13.92 17.71
N TRP A 187 6.18 12.77 17.06
CA TRP A 187 5.51 12.43 15.81
C TRP A 187 4.02 12.14 16.00
N TYR A 188 3.64 11.40 17.05
CA TYR A 188 2.23 11.20 17.39
C TYR A 188 1.51 12.53 17.67
N GLU A 189 2.15 13.46 18.35
CA GLU A 189 1.57 14.79 18.61
C GLU A 189 1.38 15.59 17.32
N ASN A 190 2.33 15.50 16.39
CA ASN A 190 2.20 16.16 15.09
C ASN A 190 1.02 15.63 14.28
N GLY A 191 0.72 14.31 14.37
CA GLY A 191 -0.42 13.69 13.69
C GLY A 191 -1.74 13.75 14.48
N TRP A 192 -1.74 14.14 15.76
CA TRP A 192 -2.89 13.96 16.65
C TRP A 192 -4.22 14.53 16.15
N ASN A 193 -4.16 15.65 15.42
CA ASN A 193 -5.34 16.33 14.88
C ASN A 193 -5.65 15.97 13.42
N ASP A 194 -4.72 15.32 12.73
CA ASP A 194 -4.81 15.07 11.28
C ASP A 194 -5.35 13.66 10.99
N TYR A 195 -5.19 12.72 11.93
CA TYR A 195 -5.61 11.33 11.76
C TYR A 195 -6.80 10.96 12.65
N PHE A 196 -7.61 10.04 12.13
CA PHE A 196 -8.62 9.36 12.93
C PHE A 196 -7.95 8.59 14.08
N LYS A 197 -8.49 8.72 15.28
CA LYS A 197 -7.92 8.19 16.54
C LYS A 197 -8.26 6.71 16.71
N ASP A 198 -7.68 5.90 15.83
CA ASP A 198 -7.77 4.45 15.87
C ASP A 198 -7.04 3.90 17.11
N PRO A 199 -7.65 2.98 17.87
CA PRO A 199 -7.06 2.44 19.09
C PRO A 199 -5.69 1.75 18.91
N HIS A 200 -5.35 1.25 17.72
CA HIS A 200 -4.05 0.63 17.45
C HIS A 200 -2.90 1.63 17.66
N TRP A 201 -2.90 2.74 16.92
CA TRP A 201 -1.81 3.71 17.03
C TRP A 201 -1.90 4.53 18.32
N ILE A 202 -3.11 4.74 18.86
CA ILE A 202 -3.30 5.35 20.18
C ILE A 202 -2.61 4.51 21.25
N SER A 203 -2.73 3.18 21.18
CA SER A 203 -2.01 2.28 22.09
C SER A 203 -0.49 2.47 21.98
N GLY A 204 0.04 2.63 20.76
CA GLY A 204 1.46 2.93 20.52
C GLY A 204 1.91 4.25 21.15
N PHE A 205 1.08 5.29 21.02
CA PHE A 205 1.34 6.58 21.65
C PHE A 205 1.30 6.51 23.18
N MET A 206 0.28 5.85 23.75
CA MET A 206 0.17 5.67 25.20
C MET A 206 1.32 4.83 25.75
N TYR A 207 1.72 3.79 25.02
CA TYR A 207 2.90 2.99 25.35
C TYR A 207 4.17 3.85 25.35
N ALA A 208 4.39 4.70 24.35
CA ALA A 208 5.55 5.58 24.30
C ALA A 208 5.59 6.57 25.49
N LEU A 209 4.44 7.16 25.85
CA LEU A 209 4.32 8.03 27.03
C LEU A 209 4.61 7.27 28.34
N PHE A 210 4.10 6.05 28.47
CA PHE A 210 4.39 5.17 29.61
C PHE A 210 5.90 4.89 29.73
N GLN A 211 6.58 4.56 28.62
CA GLN A 211 8.03 4.33 28.61
C GLN A 211 8.83 5.59 28.97
N MET A 212 8.26 6.78 28.74
CA MET A 212 8.83 8.05 29.18
C MET A 212 8.50 8.44 30.63
N ASN A 213 7.76 7.59 31.36
CA ASN A 213 7.20 7.89 32.68
C ASN A 213 6.26 9.11 32.70
N ASP A 214 5.65 9.46 31.56
CA ASP A 214 4.68 10.56 31.43
C ASP A 214 3.23 10.05 31.49
N MET A 215 2.94 9.28 32.54
CA MET A 215 1.62 8.72 32.80
C MET A 215 0.52 9.76 32.95
N PRO A 216 0.74 10.92 33.62
CA PRO A 216 -0.29 11.96 33.72
C PRO A 216 -0.75 12.46 32.35
N ARG A 217 0.16 12.59 31.38
CA ARG A 217 -0.18 13.02 30.03
C ARG A 217 -0.96 11.94 29.27
N ALA A 218 -0.56 10.67 29.37
CA ALA A 218 -1.28 9.55 28.77
C ALA A 218 -2.73 9.48 29.29
N GLN A 219 -2.91 9.56 30.61
CA GLN A 219 -4.24 9.56 31.24
C GLN A 219 -5.07 10.76 30.80
N LYS A 220 -4.49 11.96 30.74
CA LYS A 220 -5.22 13.16 30.27
C LYS A 220 -5.70 13.01 28.83
N LEU A 221 -4.85 12.50 27.94
CA LEU A 221 -5.19 12.27 26.52
C LEU A 221 -6.29 11.22 26.37
N LEU A 222 -6.17 10.08 27.04
CA LEU A 222 -7.20 9.04 27.02
C LEU A 222 -8.52 9.54 27.62
N GLN A 223 -8.49 10.36 28.67
CA GLN A 223 -9.70 10.91 29.28
C GLN A 223 -10.43 11.83 28.29
N SER A 224 -9.69 12.70 27.61
CA SER A 224 -10.22 13.55 26.55
C SER A 224 -10.85 12.72 25.43
N LEU A 225 -10.15 11.68 24.96
CA LEU A 225 -10.63 10.81 23.90
C LEU A 225 -11.89 10.03 24.30
N ILE A 226 -11.95 9.53 25.54
CA ILE A 226 -13.14 8.86 26.09
C ILE A 226 -14.33 9.81 26.16
N MET A 227 -14.11 11.07 26.57
CA MET A 227 -15.17 12.08 26.60
C MET A 227 -15.67 12.41 25.20
N GLU A 228 -14.77 12.62 24.25
CA GLU A 228 -15.09 12.85 22.83
C GLU A 228 -15.93 11.71 22.26
N LYS A 229 -15.49 10.46 22.42
CA LYS A 229 -16.25 9.29 21.92
C LYS A 229 -17.63 9.15 22.56
N LYS A 230 -17.75 9.40 23.87
CA LYS A 230 -19.06 9.40 24.55
C LYS A 230 -19.97 10.49 24.00
N GLN A 231 -19.42 11.66 23.69
CA GLN A 231 -20.15 12.77 23.09
C GLN A 231 -20.59 12.41 21.66
N ASN A 232 -19.69 11.89 20.81
CA ASN A 232 -20.02 11.45 19.46
C ASN A 232 -21.15 10.40 19.42
N ILE A 233 -21.11 9.41 20.34
CA ILE A 233 -22.17 8.40 20.45
C ILE A 233 -23.50 9.03 20.88
N LYS A 234 -23.46 10.02 21.78
CA LYS A 234 -24.66 10.73 22.21
C LYS A 234 -25.25 11.53 21.05
N ASP A 235 -24.41 12.29 20.35
CA ASP A 235 -24.81 13.12 19.23
C ASP A 235 -25.41 12.27 18.11
N ALA A 236 -24.78 11.16 17.73
CA ALA A 236 -25.31 10.24 16.72
C ALA A 236 -26.67 9.62 17.10
N LYS A 237 -26.97 9.44 18.39
CA LYS A 237 -28.28 8.93 18.86
C LYS A 237 -29.37 9.99 18.88
N GLU A 238 -28.99 11.24 19.12
CA GLU A 238 -29.89 12.38 19.18
C GLU A 238 -30.10 13.01 17.80
N ASP A 239 -29.24 12.68 16.84
CA ASP A 239 -29.32 13.14 15.47
C ASP A 239 -30.59 12.64 14.79
N LYS A 240 -31.30 13.59 14.18
CA LYS A 240 -32.52 13.36 13.38
C LYS A 240 -32.29 13.70 11.91
N ASP A 241 -31.03 13.89 11.52
CA ASP A 241 -30.67 14.22 10.16
C ASP A 241 -30.99 13.05 9.21
N GLU A 242 -31.70 13.37 8.12
CA GLU A 242 -32.08 12.42 7.08
C GLU A 242 -30.90 12.04 6.17
N SER A 243 -29.72 12.65 6.35
CA SER A 243 -28.56 12.51 5.46
C SER A 243 -27.79 11.17 5.59
N TRP A 244 -28.10 10.34 6.59
CA TRP A 244 -27.45 9.07 6.87
C TRP A 244 -28.50 8.06 7.36
N SER A 245 -28.47 6.85 6.82
CA SER A 245 -29.53 5.87 7.08
C SER A 245 -29.52 5.39 8.53
N GLU A 246 -30.65 4.87 9.02
CA GLU A 246 -30.71 4.29 10.38
C GLU A 246 -29.68 3.17 10.58
N ASP A 247 -29.34 2.43 9.53
CA ASP A 247 -28.38 1.34 9.61
C ASP A 247 -26.93 1.87 9.62
N ASP A 248 -26.61 2.91 8.84
CA ASP A 248 -25.31 3.58 8.90
C ASP A 248 -25.06 4.18 10.28
N CYS A 249 -26.08 4.81 10.88
CA CYS A 249 -25.99 5.36 12.23
C CYS A 249 -25.73 4.25 13.28
N LYS A 250 -26.43 3.11 13.18
CA LYS A 250 -26.19 1.95 14.06
C LYS A 250 -24.78 1.41 13.92
N GLU A 251 -24.26 1.32 12.70
CA GLU A 251 -22.89 0.85 12.44
C GLU A 251 -21.85 1.80 13.02
N TYR A 252 -22.00 3.10 12.77
CA TYR A 252 -21.15 4.13 13.36
C TYR A 252 -21.13 4.07 14.90
N ILE A 253 -22.30 4.01 15.54
CA ILE A 253 -22.42 3.91 17.01
C ILE A 253 -21.74 2.64 17.52
N LYS A 254 -21.89 1.52 16.81
CA LYS A 254 -21.27 0.24 17.17
C LYS A 254 -19.74 0.33 17.14
N ASP A 255 -19.17 0.96 16.12
CA ASP A 255 -17.73 1.16 16.00
C ASP A 255 -17.20 2.13 17.06
N GLU A 256 -17.89 3.23 17.33
CA GLU A 256 -17.50 4.15 18.40
C GLU A 256 -17.59 3.50 19.79
N LEU A 257 -18.60 2.65 20.05
CA LEU A 257 -18.69 1.88 21.29
C LEU A 257 -17.52 0.90 21.44
N LYS A 258 -17.10 0.26 20.34
CA LYS A 258 -15.93 -0.62 20.33
C LYS A 258 -14.66 0.17 20.67
N HIS A 259 -14.42 1.29 19.97
CA HIS A 259 -13.25 2.14 20.23
C HIS A 259 -13.26 2.74 21.64
N LEU A 260 -14.42 3.15 22.14
CA LEU A 260 -14.60 3.64 23.51
C LEU A 260 -14.19 2.57 24.53
N LYS A 261 -14.65 1.32 24.35
CA LYS A 261 -14.30 0.21 25.23
C LYS A 261 -12.79 -0.06 25.22
N GLU A 262 -12.16 0.02 24.05
CA GLU A 262 -10.70 -0.12 23.91
C GLU A 262 -9.96 1.01 24.64
N CYS A 263 -10.40 2.26 24.51
CA CYS A 263 -9.85 3.40 25.24
C CYS A 263 -10.01 3.28 26.76
N GLU A 264 -11.19 2.85 27.24
CA GLU A 264 -11.43 2.62 28.67
C GLU A 264 -10.59 1.46 29.22
N ASN A 265 -10.34 0.43 28.42
CA ASN A 265 -9.44 -0.66 28.78
C ASN A 265 -7.98 -0.20 28.82
N MET A 266 -7.54 0.62 27.85
CA MET A 266 -6.22 1.25 27.87
C MET A 266 -6.05 2.09 29.14
N MET A 267 -7.04 2.93 29.48
CA MET A 267 -7.02 3.77 30.69
C MET A 267 -6.83 2.97 31.99
N LYS A 268 -7.48 1.81 32.10
CA LYS A 268 -7.35 0.94 33.29
C LYS A 268 -5.97 0.28 33.38
N ASN A 269 -5.33 0.06 32.24
CA ASN A 269 -4.13 -0.77 32.11
C ASN A 269 -2.93 0.00 31.53
N VAL A 270 -2.89 1.34 31.62
CA VAL A 270 -1.83 2.16 30.98
C VAL A 270 -0.44 1.70 31.41
N SER A 271 -0.28 1.29 32.67
CA SER A 271 0.99 0.82 33.25
C SER A 271 1.42 -0.59 32.82
N SER A 272 0.55 -1.32 32.11
CA SER A 272 0.81 -2.66 31.60
C SER A 272 0.56 -2.79 30.10
N LEU A 273 0.48 -1.66 29.39
CA LEU A 273 0.37 -1.65 27.93
C LEU A 273 1.58 -2.37 27.31
N SER A 274 1.30 -3.31 26.42
CA SER A 274 2.31 -3.92 25.59
C SER A 274 2.58 -3.06 24.36
N LEU A 275 3.81 -3.16 23.85
CA LEU A 275 4.17 -2.63 22.54
C LEU A 275 3.20 -3.19 21.48
N PRO A 276 2.47 -2.35 20.74
CA PRO A 276 1.71 -2.82 19.58
C PRO A 276 2.67 -3.42 18.56
N LYS A 277 2.22 -4.47 17.87
CA LYS A 277 3.01 -5.10 16.82
C LYS A 277 3.10 -4.12 15.64
N LEU A 278 4.31 -3.83 15.15
CA LEU A 278 4.49 -3.13 13.88
C LEU A 278 3.86 -3.91 12.72
N GLU A 279 2.79 -3.35 12.18
CA GLU A 279 2.11 -3.85 10.99
C GLU A 279 2.66 -3.17 9.73
N PHE A 280 2.99 -3.98 8.73
CA PHE A 280 3.38 -3.49 7.41
C PHE A 280 2.77 -4.39 6.35
N THR A 281 1.79 -3.84 5.65
CA THR A 281 0.91 -4.49 4.70
C THR A 281 1.02 -3.81 3.33
N PRO A 282 2.19 -3.86 2.67
CA PRO A 282 2.36 -3.18 1.40
C PRO A 282 1.52 -3.84 0.31
N SER A 283 0.75 -3.02 -0.41
CA SER A 283 0.03 -3.40 -1.62
C SER A 283 0.90 -3.17 -2.84
N PHE A 284 0.84 -4.04 -3.84
CA PHE A 284 1.60 -3.86 -5.08
C PHE A 284 1.14 -2.62 -5.86
N GLN A 285 2.06 -2.03 -6.60
CA GLN A 285 1.78 -0.91 -7.50
C GLN A 285 1.59 -1.43 -8.92
N THR A 286 0.73 -0.77 -9.69
CA THR A 286 0.52 -1.07 -11.10
C THR A 286 0.50 0.22 -11.93
N THR A 287 0.66 0.10 -13.23
CA THR A 287 0.53 1.21 -14.18
C THR A 287 0.11 0.67 -15.55
N CYS A 288 -0.04 1.55 -16.53
CA CYS A 288 -0.34 1.15 -17.88
C CYS A 288 0.84 0.36 -18.48
N TYR A 289 0.56 -0.84 -19.00
CA TYR A 289 1.53 -1.64 -19.76
C TYR A 289 1.03 -1.95 -21.17
N LEU A 290 0.20 -1.05 -21.70
CA LEU A 290 -0.31 -1.14 -23.06
C LEU A 290 0.70 -0.56 -24.04
N PHE A 291 1.19 -1.40 -24.96
CA PHE A 291 1.98 -0.94 -26.10
C PHE A 291 1.15 -0.03 -27.00
N GLY A 292 1.76 1.05 -27.48
CA GLY A 292 1.08 2.09 -28.28
C GLY A 292 0.25 3.08 -27.47
N CYS A 293 0.18 2.97 -26.13
CA CYS A 293 -0.63 3.88 -25.32
C CYS A 293 -0.17 5.35 -25.45
N PRO A 294 -1.00 6.25 -26.00
CA PRO A 294 -0.58 7.63 -26.25
C PRO A 294 -0.49 8.45 -24.96
N ARG A 295 -1.33 8.19 -23.95
CA ARG A 295 -1.31 8.89 -22.66
C ARG A 295 0.00 8.72 -21.89
N HIS A 296 0.63 7.56 -22.04
CA HIS A 296 1.90 7.23 -21.36
C HIS A 296 3.09 7.17 -22.33
N HIS A 297 2.88 7.59 -23.59
CA HIS A 297 3.88 7.57 -24.66
C HIS A 297 4.59 6.22 -24.81
N HIS A 298 3.85 5.13 -24.66
CA HIS A 298 4.40 3.79 -24.83
C HIS A 298 4.56 3.49 -26.32
N PRO A 299 5.74 3.03 -26.76
CA PRO A 299 5.93 2.66 -28.16
C PRO A 299 5.09 1.42 -28.51
N GLU A 300 4.77 1.30 -29.78
CA GLU A 300 4.39 0.01 -30.37
C GLU A 300 5.62 -0.93 -30.33
N TYR A 301 5.39 -2.25 -30.34
CA TYR A 301 6.42 -3.29 -30.23
C TYR A 301 6.58 -4.08 -31.52
#